data_AF-A0A358HRV3-F1
#
_entry.id   AF-A0A358HRV3-F1
#
_cell.length_a   1.000
_cell.length_b   1.000
_cell.length_c   1.000
_cell.angle_alpha   90.00
_cell.angle_beta   90.00
_cell.angle_gamma   90.00
#
_symmetry.space_group_name_H-M   'P 1'
#
loop_
_entity.id
_entity.type
_entity.pdbx_description
1 polymer ?
#
loop_
_entity_poly.entity_id
_entity_poly.type
_entity_poly.pdbx_seq_one_letter_code
_entity_poly.pdbx_strand_id
1 'polypeptide(L)'
;MSAFHWSRNQRLSLVARYTLLSVGVVVCALIALSFLYQRFSNELIDRLTGERLSAQVAATSNKLSAFLDARIYQLVTLSNHPALPAFIDTPNTQQAEEALTLLRVEADSPDLYGVLFFDRQDNLDRLVAGQAASGPPYWSKTDWDISGLPRVTHEGVEFIGPKLPENGNSGWLLMRQQIRDSGLGQNVSVALHMRLSSLTELLASAGVAGVIEPLLRTPGGVVLDPTGRPAEVTGELVEGPSILPGWNIVMSVHPGTILQPIDETRLWLYATAILIIAVILAIFFALSRSLRRRVDTLVQGANSIASGDLYYRLPEGRRRDEISTVAKAFNTMAWQLKDLIDRTVRAEKLAVLGQFATGVAHEVRNPLATMKTTVQALSRREQDEERITLLDDMGSQIDRLSRVVNDLLSYGRPGEAAPQATAIRELFRQTSILLEPVADEAHVRFFTSGDSRLNV
;
A
#
# COMPACT_ATOMS: atom_id res chain seq x y z
N MET A 1 53.77 -24.48 -1.80
CA MET A 1 52.90 -24.00 -2.89
C MET A 1 51.48 -24.41 -2.58
N SER A 2 50.56 -23.46 -2.72
CA SER A 2 49.25 -23.35 -2.11
C SER A 2 48.17 -24.24 -2.73
N ALA A 3 47.51 -25.06 -1.91
CA ALA A 3 46.21 -25.65 -2.23
C ALA A 3 45.11 -24.80 -1.59
N PHE A 4 44.38 -24.05 -2.41
CA PHE A 4 43.27 -23.19 -2.01
C PHE A 4 41.96 -23.97 -2.20
N HIS A 5 41.50 -24.68 -1.17
CA HIS A 5 40.19 -25.33 -1.17
C HIS A 5 39.10 -24.28 -0.87
N TRP A 6 38.46 -23.78 -1.93
CA TRP A 6 37.24 -22.98 -1.82
C TRP A 6 36.03 -23.93 -1.91
N SER A 7 35.57 -24.44 -0.76
CA SER A 7 34.22 -24.99 -0.67
C SER A 7 33.59 -24.68 0.69
N ARG A 8 32.72 -23.67 0.72
CA ARG A 8 31.67 -23.64 1.74
C ARG A 8 30.45 -22.88 1.24
N ASN A 9 29.45 -23.68 0.88
CA ASN A 9 28.04 -23.34 0.75
C ASN A 9 27.67 -22.04 1.50
N GLN A 10 27.47 -20.95 0.77
CA GLN A 10 26.81 -19.77 1.31
C GLN A 10 25.31 -20.07 1.47
N ARG A 11 24.97 -20.84 2.51
CA ARG A 11 23.58 -20.91 2.97
C ARG A 11 23.21 -19.49 3.41
N LEU A 12 22.31 -18.84 2.65
CA LEU A 12 21.65 -17.59 3.05
C LEU A 12 21.34 -17.65 4.54
N SER A 13 21.75 -16.63 5.31
CA SER A 13 21.50 -16.58 6.75
C SER A 13 20.00 -16.74 7.01
N LEU A 14 19.63 -17.28 8.17
CA LEU A 14 18.22 -17.52 8.51
C LEU A 14 17.37 -16.25 8.29
N VAL A 15 17.92 -15.11 8.69
CA VAL A 15 17.34 -13.77 8.47
C VAL A 15 17.09 -13.47 6.99
N ALA A 16 18.05 -13.77 6.10
CA ALA A 16 17.91 -13.55 4.67
C ALA A 16 16.84 -14.44 4.03
N ARG A 17 16.62 -15.66 4.55
CA ARG A 17 15.60 -16.57 4.04
C ARG A 17 14.19 -16.13 4.41
N TYR A 18 13.95 -15.82 5.69
CA TYR A 18 12.63 -15.36 6.15
C TYR A 18 12.22 -14.02 5.54
N THR A 19 13.20 -13.16 5.23
CA THR A 19 12.93 -11.86 4.59
C THR A 19 12.70 -11.97 3.08
N LEU A 20 13.41 -12.83 2.36
CA LEU A 20 13.07 -13.16 0.97
C LEU A 20 11.64 -13.71 0.88
N LEU A 21 11.25 -14.52 1.86
CA LEU A 21 9.90 -15.05 1.96
C LEU A 21 8.88 -13.93 2.27
N SER A 22 9.17 -13.02 3.20
CA SER A 22 8.27 -11.90 3.51
C SER A 22 8.12 -10.89 2.37
N VAL A 23 9.22 -10.55 1.69
CA VAL A 23 9.20 -9.70 0.48
C VAL A 23 8.43 -10.39 -0.62
N GLY A 24 8.65 -11.69 -0.84
CA GLY A 24 7.88 -12.48 -1.80
C GLY A 24 6.38 -12.44 -1.53
N VAL A 25 5.97 -12.60 -0.26
CA VAL A 25 4.56 -12.51 0.14
C VAL A 25 3.97 -11.11 -0.14
N VAL A 26 4.68 -10.04 0.21
CA VAL A 26 4.21 -8.66 -0.04
C VAL A 26 4.10 -8.36 -1.53
N VAL A 27 5.11 -8.75 -2.32
CA VAL A 27 5.10 -8.57 -3.78
C VAL A 27 3.96 -9.36 -4.42
N CYS A 28 3.77 -10.62 -4.03
CA CYS A 28 2.65 -11.43 -4.52
C CYS A 28 1.30 -10.82 -4.13
N ALA A 29 1.15 -10.31 -2.90
CA ALA A 29 -0.07 -9.66 -2.45
C ALA A 29 -0.37 -8.37 -3.24
N LEU A 30 0.65 -7.56 -3.53
CA LEU A 30 0.49 -6.35 -4.34
C LEU A 30 0.12 -6.67 -5.80
N ILE A 31 0.76 -7.67 -6.39
CA ILE A 31 0.43 -8.14 -7.74
C ILE A 31 -1.01 -8.67 -7.77
N ALA A 32 -1.40 -9.49 -6.79
CA ALA A 32 -2.75 -10.02 -6.67
C ALA A 32 -3.78 -8.90 -6.50
N LEU A 33 -3.52 -7.90 -5.66
CA LEU A 33 -4.39 -6.74 -5.45
C LEU A 33 -4.54 -5.93 -6.74
N SER A 34 -3.44 -5.68 -7.47
CA SER A 34 -3.48 -4.99 -8.75
C SER A 34 -4.31 -5.75 -9.78
N PHE A 35 -4.15 -7.07 -9.85
CA PHE A 35 -4.93 -7.92 -10.76
C PHE A 35 -6.42 -7.92 -10.40
N LEU A 36 -6.72 -7.97 -9.10
CA LEU A 36 -8.10 -8.00 -8.60
C LEU A 36 -8.79 -6.65 -8.82
N TYR A 37 -8.08 -5.53 -8.61
CA TYR A 37 -8.56 -4.20 -8.95
C TYR A 37 -8.85 -4.07 -10.45
N GLN A 38 -7.94 -4.54 -11.30
CA GLN A 38 -8.10 -4.46 -12.75
C GLN A 38 -9.28 -5.31 -13.24
N ARG A 39 -9.43 -6.53 -12.72
CA ARG A 39 -10.57 -7.39 -13.00
C ARG A 39 -11.88 -6.75 -12.55
N PHE A 40 -11.94 -6.26 -11.31
CA PHE A 40 -13.15 -5.67 -10.74
C PHE A 40 -13.55 -4.38 -11.47
N SER A 41 -12.58 -3.51 -11.77
CA SER A 41 -12.84 -2.26 -12.50
C SER A 41 -13.41 -2.52 -13.89
N ASN A 42 -12.81 -3.44 -14.65
CA ASN A 42 -13.31 -3.77 -15.99
C ASN A 42 -14.72 -4.37 -15.91
N GLU A 43 -14.93 -5.33 -15.01
CA GLU A 43 -16.23 -6.01 -14.86
C GLU A 43 -17.33 -5.07 -14.36
N LEU A 44 -17.02 -4.10 -13.49
CA LEU A 44 -17.96 -3.09 -13.02
C LEU A 44 -18.33 -2.11 -14.14
N ILE A 45 -17.37 -1.70 -14.96
CA ILE A 45 -17.59 -0.79 -16.09
C ILE A 45 -18.45 -1.48 -17.14
N ASP A 46 -18.14 -2.73 -17.51
CA ASP A 46 -18.91 -3.47 -18.51
C ASP A 46 -20.36 -3.67 -18.06
N ARG A 47 -20.58 -4.03 -16.79
CA ARG A 47 -21.93 -4.20 -16.24
C ARG A 47 -22.71 -2.89 -16.13
N LEU A 48 -22.12 -1.85 -15.54
CA LEU A 48 -22.79 -0.56 -15.35
C LEU A 48 -23.05 0.14 -16.69
N THR A 49 -22.11 0.03 -17.63
CA THR A 49 -22.27 0.61 -18.97
C THR A 49 -23.30 -0.19 -19.77
N GLY A 50 -23.22 -1.52 -19.77
CA GLY A 50 -24.15 -2.38 -20.50
C GLY A 50 -25.62 -2.26 -20.03
N GLU A 51 -25.88 -2.34 -18.73
CA GLU A 51 -27.25 -2.21 -18.19
C GLU A 51 -27.82 -0.81 -18.44
N ARG A 52 -27.03 0.23 -18.17
CA ARG A 52 -27.47 1.62 -18.36
C ARG A 52 -27.68 1.95 -19.84
N LEU A 53 -26.79 1.46 -20.71
CA LEU A 53 -26.89 1.66 -22.15
C LEU A 53 -28.14 0.96 -22.69
N SER A 54 -28.39 -0.29 -22.33
CA SER A 54 -29.60 -1.02 -22.72
C SER A 54 -30.88 -0.30 -22.27
N ALA A 55 -30.92 0.17 -21.03
CA ALA A 55 -32.04 0.96 -20.52
C ALA A 55 -32.24 2.27 -21.30
N GLN A 56 -31.15 2.95 -21.65
CA GLN A 56 -31.18 4.21 -22.40
C GLN A 56 -31.61 4.00 -23.87
N VAL A 57 -31.16 2.92 -24.51
CA VAL A 57 -31.62 2.48 -25.83
C VAL A 57 -33.12 2.23 -25.80
N ALA A 58 -33.59 1.42 -24.86
CA ALA A 58 -35.01 1.10 -24.72
C ALA A 58 -35.87 2.35 -24.45
N ALA A 59 -35.40 3.25 -23.57
CA ALA A 59 -36.09 4.51 -23.30
C ALA A 59 -36.20 5.40 -24.54
N THR A 60 -35.14 5.46 -25.35
CA THR A 60 -35.12 6.24 -26.59
C THR A 60 -36.01 5.61 -27.65
N SER A 61 -36.00 4.27 -27.77
CA SER A 61 -36.90 3.54 -28.67
C SER A 61 -38.36 3.81 -28.30
N ASN A 62 -38.70 3.75 -27.01
CA ASN A 62 -40.05 4.03 -26.53
C ASN A 62 -40.49 5.47 -26.80
N LYS A 63 -39.59 6.46 -26.67
CA LYS A 63 -39.91 7.86 -27.03
C LYS A 63 -40.20 8.00 -28.51
N LEU A 64 -39.40 7.36 -29.37
CA LEU A 64 -39.61 7.42 -30.82
C LEU A 64 -40.89 6.68 -31.23
N SER A 65 -41.15 5.50 -30.66
CA SER A 65 -42.42 4.77 -30.84
C SER A 65 -43.61 5.65 -30.43
N ALA A 66 -43.60 6.21 -29.22
CA ALA A 66 -44.70 7.07 -28.76
C ALA A 66 -44.92 8.31 -29.64
N PHE A 67 -43.84 8.90 -30.17
CA PHE A 67 -43.92 9.99 -31.13
C PHE A 67 -44.62 9.54 -32.43
N LEU A 68 -44.22 8.40 -32.98
CA LEU A 68 -44.82 7.85 -34.20
C LEU A 68 -46.28 7.44 -33.98
N ASP A 69 -46.60 6.81 -32.85
CA ASP A 69 -47.96 6.40 -32.48
C ASP A 69 -48.90 7.61 -32.41
N ALA A 70 -48.43 8.73 -31.84
CA ALA A 70 -49.19 9.97 -31.82
C ALA A 70 -49.50 10.49 -33.25
N ARG A 71 -48.55 10.34 -34.18
CA ARG A 71 -48.73 10.73 -35.59
C ARG A 71 -49.60 9.75 -36.38
N ILE A 72 -49.53 8.45 -36.07
CA ILE A 72 -50.47 7.43 -36.59
C ILE A 72 -51.88 7.81 -36.17
N TYR A 73 -52.10 8.04 -34.88
CA TYR A 73 -53.41 8.41 -34.36
C TYR A 73 -53.94 9.69 -35.02
N GLN A 74 -53.11 10.74 -35.08
CA GLN A 74 -53.45 12.00 -35.76
C GLN A 74 -53.89 11.78 -37.21
N LEU A 75 -53.12 11.00 -37.98
CA LEU A 75 -53.40 10.72 -39.38
C LEU A 75 -54.68 9.88 -39.57
N VAL A 76 -54.90 8.88 -38.71
CA VAL A 76 -56.12 8.06 -38.76
C VAL A 76 -57.35 8.88 -38.37
N THR A 77 -57.24 9.77 -37.38
CA THR A 77 -58.32 10.69 -37.03
C THR A 77 -58.63 11.63 -38.21
N LEU A 78 -57.59 12.17 -38.84
CA LEU A 78 -57.73 13.00 -40.04
C LEU A 78 -58.42 12.23 -41.16
N SER A 79 -57.94 11.03 -41.51
CA SER A 79 -58.47 10.24 -42.64
C SER A 79 -59.94 9.85 -42.49
N ASN A 80 -60.49 9.90 -41.28
CA ASN A 80 -61.89 9.60 -40.98
C ASN A 80 -62.73 10.86 -40.72
N HIS A 81 -62.16 12.06 -40.87
CA HIS A 81 -62.86 13.30 -40.57
C HIS A 81 -63.91 13.63 -41.65
N PRO A 82 -65.18 13.93 -41.28
CA PRO A 82 -66.29 14.04 -42.23
C PRO A 82 -66.19 15.23 -43.19
N ALA A 83 -65.38 16.24 -42.86
CA ALA A 83 -65.17 17.39 -43.73
C ALA A 83 -64.11 17.17 -44.83
N LEU A 84 -63.28 16.11 -44.74
CA LEU A 84 -62.22 15.86 -45.72
C LEU A 84 -62.73 15.58 -47.14
N PRO A 85 -63.81 14.79 -47.35
CA PRO A 85 -64.32 14.57 -48.70
C PRO A 85 -64.76 15.85 -49.41
N ALA A 86 -65.38 16.78 -48.68
CA ALA A 86 -65.78 18.07 -49.23
C ALA A 86 -64.57 18.92 -49.66
N PHE A 87 -63.47 18.87 -48.90
CA PHE A 87 -62.22 19.55 -49.25
C PHE A 87 -61.63 19.07 -50.58
N ILE A 88 -61.72 17.76 -50.86
CA ILE A 88 -61.13 17.14 -52.05
C ILE A 88 -62.00 17.38 -53.30
N ASP A 89 -63.31 17.14 -53.21
CA ASP A 89 -64.22 17.18 -54.37
C ASP A 89 -64.94 18.53 -54.58
N THR A 90 -65.22 19.29 -53.52
CA THR A 90 -66.10 20.48 -53.57
C THR A 90 -65.49 21.71 -52.85
N PRO A 91 -64.38 22.27 -53.39
CA PRO A 91 -63.54 23.25 -52.69
C PRO A 91 -64.21 24.59 -52.33
N ASN A 92 -65.35 24.92 -52.95
CA ASN A 92 -66.05 26.19 -52.74
C ASN A 92 -67.21 26.10 -51.72
N THR A 93 -67.25 25.03 -50.92
CA THR A 93 -68.28 24.83 -49.90
C THR A 93 -67.77 25.29 -48.53
N GLN A 94 -68.70 25.71 -47.66
CA GLN A 94 -68.36 26.05 -46.28
C GLN A 94 -67.67 24.89 -45.54
N GLN A 95 -68.07 23.64 -45.83
CA GLN A 95 -67.43 22.43 -45.30
C GLN A 95 -65.97 22.27 -45.74
N ALA A 96 -65.64 22.67 -46.97
CA ALA A 96 -64.26 22.67 -47.46
C ALA A 96 -63.41 23.75 -46.78
N GLU A 97 -63.98 24.92 -46.46
CA GLU A 97 -63.28 25.95 -45.67
C GLU A 97 -63.04 25.54 -44.21
N GLU A 98 -64.02 24.87 -43.59
CA GLU A 98 -63.87 24.28 -42.25
C GLU A 98 -62.75 23.21 -42.23
N ALA A 99 -62.75 22.32 -43.22
CA ALA A 99 -61.69 21.31 -43.41
C ALA A 99 -60.31 21.95 -43.64
N LEU A 100 -60.23 22.98 -44.48
CA LEU A 100 -58.98 23.70 -44.73
C LEU A 100 -58.44 24.36 -43.46
N THR A 101 -59.32 24.93 -42.62
CA THR A 101 -58.92 25.56 -41.35
C THR A 101 -58.35 24.51 -40.40
N LEU A 102 -59.01 23.36 -40.27
CA LEU A 102 -58.50 22.23 -39.48
C LEU A 102 -57.14 21.76 -40.01
N LEU A 103 -57.03 21.54 -41.33
CA LEU A 103 -55.79 21.07 -41.95
C LEU A 103 -54.63 22.05 -41.78
N ARG A 104 -54.89 23.36 -41.76
CA ARG A 104 -53.86 24.37 -41.47
C ARG A 104 -53.36 24.26 -40.03
N VAL A 105 -54.25 24.10 -39.06
CA VAL A 105 -53.88 23.90 -37.66
C VAL A 105 -53.02 22.64 -37.51
N GLU A 106 -53.39 21.55 -38.19
CA GLU A 106 -52.64 20.30 -38.13
C GLU A 106 -51.29 20.40 -38.87
N ALA A 107 -51.25 21.07 -40.02
CA ALA A 107 -50.03 21.31 -40.80
C ALA A 107 -49.05 22.23 -40.08
N ASP A 108 -49.53 23.18 -39.27
CA ASP A 108 -48.69 24.11 -38.49
C ASP A 108 -47.92 23.45 -37.34
N SER A 109 -48.09 22.14 -37.12
CA SER A 109 -47.26 21.38 -36.19
C SER A 109 -45.77 21.49 -36.56
N PRO A 110 -44.86 21.76 -35.60
CA PRO A 110 -43.45 21.95 -35.89
C PRO A 110 -42.76 20.69 -36.44
N ASP A 111 -43.39 19.52 -36.28
CA ASP A 111 -42.89 18.23 -36.75
C ASP A 111 -43.26 17.89 -38.20
N LEU A 112 -44.12 18.70 -38.80
CA LEU A 112 -44.67 18.47 -40.13
C LEU A 112 -44.21 19.57 -41.08
N TYR A 113 -43.84 19.18 -42.29
CA TYR A 113 -43.78 20.12 -43.40
C TYR A 113 -45.18 20.47 -43.92
N GLY A 114 -46.16 19.59 -43.70
CA GLY A 114 -47.53 19.80 -44.14
C GLY A 114 -48.31 18.50 -44.31
N VAL A 115 -49.54 18.64 -44.82
CA VAL A 115 -50.45 17.53 -45.12
C VAL A 115 -50.63 17.43 -46.63
N LEU A 116 -50.44 16.24 -47.18
CA LEU A 116 -50.51 15.95 -48.62
C LEU A 116 -51.72 15.07 -48.93
N PHE A 117 -52.30 15.24 -50.11
CA PHE A 117 -53.42 14.45 -50.60
C PHE A 117 -53.07 13.86 -51.96
N PHE A 118 -53.33 12.56 -52.11
CA PHE A 118 -53.02 11.82 -53.33
C PHE A 118 -54.30 11.32 -53.99
N ASP A 119 -54.33 11.46 -55.31
CA ASP A 119 -55.40 10.93 -56.14
C ASP A 119 -55.30 9.40 -56.31
N ARG A 120 -56.21 8.85 -57.14
CA ARG A 120 -56.32 7.40 -57.39
C ARG A 120 -55.13 6.81 -58.14
N GLN A 121 -54.32 7.66 -58.78
CA GLN A 121 -53.16 7.29 -59.56
C GLN A 121 -51.85 7.47 -58.77
N ASP A 122 -51.94 7.71 -57.46
CA ASP A 122 -50.83 8.00 -56.56
C ASP A 122 -50.12 9.34 -56.86
N ASN A 123 -50.78 10.24 -57.60
CA ASN A 123 -50.25 11.57 -57.88
C ASN A 123 -50.64 12.54 -56.77
N LEU A 124 -49.75 13.49 -56.49
CA LEU A 124 -50.02 14.57 -55.54
C LEU A 124 -51.06 15.54 -56.12
N ASP A 125 -52.30 15.43 -55.62
CA ASP A 125 -53.43 16.27 -56.00
C ASP A 125 -53.36 17.63 -55.29
N ARG A 126 -53.41 17.61 -53.96
CA ARG A 126 -53.45 18.80 -53.10
C ARG A 126 -52.44 18.73 -51.96
N LEU A 127 -52.09 19.91 -51.43
CA LEU A 127 -51.25 20.03 -50.25
C LEU A 127 -51.67 21.21 -49.39
N VAL A 128 -51.42 21.09 -48.10
CA VAL A 128 -51.53 22.16 -47.11
C VAL A 128 -50.15 22.28 -46.47
N ALA A 129 -49.43 23.36 -46.79
CA ALA A 129 -48.11 23.63 -46.25
C ALA A 129 -48.23 24.07 -44.78
N GLY A 130 -47.34 23.54 -43.94
CA GLY A 130 -47.14 24.00 -42.57
C GLY A 130 -46.13 25.14 -42.49
N GLN A 131 -45.99 25.75 -41.31
CA GLN A 131 -44.95 26.77 -41.06
C GLN A 131 -43.53 26.27 -41.35
N ALA A 132 -43.26 24.98 -41.12
CA ALA A 132 -41.94 24.40 -41.32
C ALA A 132 -41.68 23.97 -42.77
N ALA A 133 -42.68 24.07 -43.67
CA ALA A 133 -42.61 23.58 -45.05
C ALA A 133 -41.30 23.99 -45.75
N SER A 134 -40.50 23.00 -46.13
CA SER A 134 -39.24 23.23 -46.83
C SER A 134 -39.08 22.28 -48.02
N GLY A 135 -38.61 22.81 -49.15
CA GLY A 135 -38.36 22.03 -50.38
C GLY A 135 -39.62 21.52 -51.10
N PRO A 136 -39.44 20.62 -52.10
CA PRO A 136 -40.53 19.92 -52.77
C PRO A 136 -41.40 19.11 -51.78
N PRO A 137 -42.73 19.07 -51.92
CA PRO A 137 -43.50 19.52 -53.08
C PRO A 137 -44.07 20.95 -52.95
N TYR A 138 -43.71 21.69 -51.89
CA TYR A 138 -44.35 22.97 -51.56
C TYR A 138 -43.95 24.11 -52.49
N TRP A 139 -42.73 24.08 -53.02
CA TRP A 139 -42.17 25.14 -53.86
C TRP A 139 -42.03 24.73 -55.34
N SER A 140 -42.01 23.41 -55.60
CA SER A 140 -42.06 22.83 -56.95
C SER A 140 -42.51 21.36 -56.90
N LYS A 141 -43.29 20.92 -57.91
CA LYS A 141 -43.67 19.50 -58.12
C LYS A 141 -42.66 18.71 -58.97
N THR A 142 -41.67 19.37 -59.60
CA THR A 142 -40.78 18.74 -60.60
C THR A 142 -39.74 17.76 -60.05
N ASP A 143 -39.47 17.80 -58.73
CA ASP A 143 -38.50 16.92 -58.06
C ASP A 143 -39.14 16.07 -56.94
N TRP A 144 -40.48 15.96 -56.96
CA TRP A 144 -41.24 15.16 -56.01
C TRP A 144 -41.46 13.76 -56.57
N ASP A 145 -40.57 12.84 -56.22
CA ASP A 145 -40.67 11.43 -56.58
C ASP A 145 -40.58 10.55 -55.32
N ILE A 146 -41.62 9.74 -55.12
CA ILE A 146 -41.71 8.77 -54.03
C ILE A 146 -41.42 7.34 -54.50
N SER A 147 -41.16 7.15 -55.80
CA SER A 147 -40.81 5.87 -56.38
C SER A 147 -39.36 5.51 -56.04
N GLY A 148 -39.15 4.26 -55.59
CA GLY A 148 -37.85 3.79 -55.10
C GLY A 148 -37.57 4.05 -53.61
N LEU A 149 -38.42 4.80 -52.89
CA LEU A 149 -38.30 4.91 -51.44
C LEU A 149 -38.77 3.64 -50.72
N PRO A 150 -38.16 3.28 -49.57
CA PRO A 150 -38.63 2.15 -48.76
C PRO A 150 -40.07 2.35 -48.32
N ARG A 151 -40.86 1.27 -48.35
CA ARG A 151 -42.26 1.28 -47.92
C ARG A 151 -42.50 0.25 -46.84
N VAL A 152 -43.08 0.68 -45.74
CA VAL A 152 -43.34 -0.15 -44.56
C VAL A 152 -44.76 0.11 -44.09
N THR A 153 -45.54 -0.95 -43.85
CA THR A 153 -46.89 -0.81 -43.30
C THR A 153 -46.88 -1.14 -41.81
N HIS A 154 -47.44 -0.27 -40.99
CA HIS A 154 -47.59 -0.48 -39.55
C HIS A 154 -48.94 0.10 -39.08
N GLU A 155 -49.71 -0.70 -38.34
CA GLU A 155 -51.08 -0.37 -37.88
C GLU A 155 -52.03 0.14 -38.99
N GLY A 156 -51.83 -0.32 -40.22
CA GLY A 156 -52.64 0.08 -41.38
C GLY A 156 -52.22 1.39 -42.04
N VAL A 157 -51.25 2.11 -41.47
CA VAL A 157 -50.60 3.29 -42.07
C VAL A 157 -49.38 2.85 -42.88
N GLU A 158 -49.22 3.43 -44.07
CA GLU A 158 -48.07 3.21 -44.94
C GLU A 158 -47.01 4.30 -44.69
N PHE A 159 -45.81 3.88 -44.28
CA PHE A 159 -44.63 4.71 -44.11
C PHE A 159 -43.79 4.64 -45.38
N ILE A 160 -43.49 5.79 -45.98
CA ILE A 160 -42.72 5.91 -47.22
C ILE A 160 -41.50 6.79 -46.97
N GLY A 161 -40.30 6.22 -47.14
CA GLY A 161 -39.02 6.89 -46.88
C GLY A 161 -38.16 6.17 -45.83
N PRO A 162 -37.17 6.84 -45.25
CA PRO A 162 -36.96 8.29 -45.33
C PRO A 162 -36.33 8.73 -46.66
N LYS A 163 -36.69 9.91 -47.14
CA LYS A 163 -35.90 10.64 -48.14
C LYS A 163 -34.84 11.43 -47.40
N LEU A 164 -33.58 11.14 -47.72
CA LEU A 164 -32.43 11.78 -47.08
C LEU A 164 -32.29 13.25 -47.54
N PRO A 165 -31.71 14.12 -46.69
CA PRO A 165 -31.42 15.49 -47.08
C PRO A 165 -30.38 15.52 -48.23
N GLU A 166 -30.75 16.12 -49.36
CA GLU A 166 -29.92 16.22 -50.57
C GLU A 166 -30.02 17.63 -51.17
N ASN A 167 -28.90 18.18 -51.66
CA ASN A 167 -28.86 19.46 -52.41
C ASN A 167 -29.52 20.66 -51.70
N GLY A 168 -29.43 20.72 -50.36
CA GLY A 168 -30.03 21.81 -49.56
C GLY A 168 -31.50 21.59 -49.21
N ASN A 169 -32.14 20.51 -49.68
CA ASN A 169 -33.46 20.10 -49.23
C ASN A 169 -33.36 19.33 -47.91
N SER A 170 -34.31 19.58 -47.02
CA SER A 170 -34.41 18.87 -45.75
C SER A 170 -34.94 17.45 -45.96
N GLY A 171 -34.46 16.50 -45.15
CA GLY A 171 -34.94 15.13 -45.18
C GLY A 171 -36.37 15.01 -44.61
N TRP A 172 -37.09 14.00 -45.08
CA TRP A 172 -38.49 13.79 -44.72
C TRP A 172 -38.91 12.32 -44.69
N LEU A 173 -40.01 12.06 -44.00
CA LEU A 173 -40.71 10.77 -43.96
C LEU A 173 -42.20 11.01 -44.22
N LEU A 174 -42.82 10.18 -45.05
CA LEU A 174 -44.24 10.31 -45.36
C LEU A 174 -45.02 9.21 -44.65
N MET A 175 -46.08 9.58 -43.93
CA MET A 175 -47.03 8.65 -43.33
C MET A 175 -48.36 8.78 -44.05
N ARG A 176 -48.86 7.71 -44.67
CA ARG A 176 -50.01 7.75 -45.57
C ARG A 176 -51.11 6.81 -45.13
N GLN A 177 -52.34 7.29 -45.19
CA GLN A 177 -53.55 6.57 -44.82
C GLN A 177 -54.64 6.78 -45.88
N GLN A 178 -55.35 5.71 -46.20
CA GLN A 178 -56.52 5.77 -47.09
C GLN A 178 -57.70 6.45 -46.37
N ILE A 179 -58.36 7.40 -47.03
CA ILE A 179 -59.53 8.11 -46.49
C ILE A 179 -60.74 7.17 -46.55
N ARG A 180 -61.43 6.97 -45.41
CA ARG A 180 -62.58 6.06 -45.31
C ARG A 180 -63.90 6.83 -45.38
N ASP A 181 -64.42 7.11 -46.58
CA ASP A 181 -65.86 7.29 -46.79
C ASP A 181 -66.28 7.22 -48.28
N SER A 182 -67.59 7.08 -48.50
CA SER A 182 -68.28 6.14 -49.41
C SER A 182 -68.86 6.78 -50.67
N GLY A 183 -68.50 8.04 -50.96
CA GLY A 183 -68.93 8.80 -52.14
C GLY A 183 -67.79 9.21 -53.08
N LEU A 184 -66.56 9.28 -52.55
CA LEU A 184 -65.34 9.42 -53.33
C LEU A 184 -65.03 8.05 -53.92
N GLY A 185 -65.17 7.87 -55.23
CA GLY A 185 -64.72 6.63 -55.89
C GLY A 185 -63.31 6.22 -55.42
N GLN A 186 -63.13 4.93 -55.15
CA GLN A 186 -62.04 4.31 -54.37
C GLN A 186 -60.63 4.92 -54.53
N ASN A 187 -59.83 4.85 -53.44
CA ASN A 187 -58.37 5.05 -53.35
C ASN A 187 -57.84 6.50 -53.33
N VAL A 188 -58.48 7.41 -52.61
CA VAL A 188 -57.88 8.71 -52.26
C VAL A 188 -57.21 8.58 -50.90
N SER A 189 -56.00 9.14 -50.76
CA SER A 189 -55.24 9.06 -49.52
C SER A 189 -54.77 10.41 -49.02
N VAL A 190 -54.63 10.50 -47.69
CA VAL A 190 -54.05 11.63 -46.99
C VAL A 190 -52.72 11.19 -46.39
N ALA A 191 -51.74 12.08 -46.35
CA ALA A 191 -50.45 11.80 -45.77
C ALA A 191 -49.90 12.97 -44.95
N LEU A 192 -49.23 12.65 -43.84
CA LEU A 192 -48.41 13.59 -43.10
C LEU A 192 -47.00 13.59 -43.70
N HIS A 193 -46.56 14.75 -44.17
CA HIS A 193 -45.20 14.95 -44.64
C HIS A 193 -44.34 15.38 -43.45
N MET A 194 -43.72 14.41 -42.77
CA MET A 194 -43.00 14.63 -41.53
C MET A 194 -41.54 15.04 -41.77
N ARG A 195 -41.02 15.83 -40.84
CA ARG A 195 -39.61 16.21 -40.80
C ARG A 195 -38.77 15.06 -40.30
N LEU A 196 -37.76 14.66 -41.08
CA LEU A 196 -36.80 13.64 -40.61
C LEU A 196 -36.02 14.14 -39.38
N SER A 197 -35.74 15.44 -39.31
CA SER A 197 -35.05 16.06 -38.17
C SER A 197 -35.82 15.88 -36.85
N SER A 198 -37.16 15.91 -36.87
CA SER A 198 -37.97 15.70 -35.66
C SER A 198 -37.82 14.29 -35.10
N LEU A 199 -37.55 13.30 -35.95
CA LEU A 199 -37.27 11.93 -35.53
C LEU A 199 -35.84 11.80 -34.99
N THR A 200 -34.87 12.40 -35.67
CA THR A 200 -33.45 12.26 -35.29
C THR A 200 -33.05 13.13 -34.10
N GLU A 201 -33.70 14.27 -33.87
CA GLU A 201 -33.48 15.09 -32.67
C GLU A 201 -33.84 14.35 -31.37
N LEU A 202 -34.80 13.41 -31.42
CA LEU A 202 -35.14 12.58 -30.26
C LEU A 202 -33.96 11.71 -29.80
N LEU A 203 -33.03 11.39 -30.71
CA LEU A 203 -31.81 10.65 -30.43
C LEU A 203 -30.77 11.51 -29.71
N ALA A 204 -30.75 12.83 -29.91
CA ALA A 204 -29.70 13.72 -29.41
C ALA A 204 -29.54 13.64 -27.88
N SER A 205 -30.64 13.39 -27.17
CA SER A 205 -30.65 13.24 -25.70
C SER A 205 -30.12 11.89 -25.19
N ALA A 206 -29.93 10.91 -26.07
CA ALA A 206 -29.59 9.55 -25.71
C ALA A 206 -28.07 9.26 -25.76
N GLY A 207 -27.29 10.18 -26.32
CA GLY A 207 -25.84 10.03 -26.48
C GLY A 207 -25.02 10.64 -25.36
N VAL A 208 -23.75 10.26 -25.33
CA VAL A 208 -22.69 10.97 -24.61
C VAL A 208 -21.64 11.32 -25.64
N ALA A 209 -21.41 12.62 -25.87
CA ALA A 209 -20.56 13.12 -26.95
C ALA A 209 -19.19 12.42 -26.97
N GLY A 210 -18.84 11.81 -28.11
CA GLY A 210 -17.57 11.10 -28.32
C GLY A 210 -17.42 9.76 -27.60
N VAL A 211 -18.48 9.26 -26.97
CA VAL A 211 -18.45 8.03 -26.15
C VAL A 211 -19.55 7.06 -26.58
N ILE A 212 -20.80 7.54 -26.61
CA ILE A 212 -21.98 6.80 -27.06
C ILE A 212 -22.68 7.68 -28.10
N GLU A 213 -22.71 7.20 -29.33
CA GLU A 213 -23.38 7.87 -30.44
C GLU A 213 -24.69 7.15 -30.76
N PRO A 214 -25.85 7.80 -30.54
CA PRO A 214 -27.14 7.23 -30.83
C PRO A 214 -27.45 7.42 -32.31
N LEU A 215 -27.71 6.32 -32.99
CA LEU A 215 -27.98 6.27 -34.42
C LEU A 215 -29.34 5.64 -34.67
N LEU A 216 -29.97 6.03 -35.77
CA LEU A 216 -31.23 5.45 -36.23
C LEU A 216 -31.01 4.67 -37.51
N ARG A 217 -31.13 3.35 -37.43
CA ARG A 217 -31.13 2.49 -38.60
C ARG A 217 -32.49 2.62 -39.28
N THR A 218 -32.48 2.82 -40.59
CA THR A 218 -33.68 2.96 -41.42
C THR A 218 -33.84 1.73 -42.33
N PRO A 219 -35.04 1.51 -42.88
CA PRO A 219 -35.28 0.51 -43.91
C PRO A 219 -34.36 0.81 -45.10
N GLY A 220 -33.68 -0.22 -45.62
CA GLY A 220 -32.64 -0.06 -46.64
C GLY A 220 -31.21 0.00 -46.09
N GLY A 221 -31.02 -0.01 -44.76
CA GLY A 221 -29.71 -0.20 -44.13
C GLY A 221 -28.90 1.08 -43.91
N VAL A 222 -29.44 2.24 -44.29
CA VAL A 222 -28.85 3.55 -43.96
C VAL A 222 -28.98 3.80 -42.47
N VAL A 223 -27.96 4.41 -41.88
CA VAL A 223 -27.91 4.75 -40.46
C VAL A 223 -27.75 6.25 -40.34
N LEU A 224 -28.61 6.88 -39.54
CA LEU A 224 -28.67 8.33 -39.39
C LEU A 224 -28.18 8.77 -38.03
N ASP A 225 -27.39 9.84 -38.00
CA ASP A 225 -27.01 10.53 -36.77
C ASP A 225 -28.17 11.40 -36.23
N PRO A 226 -28.03 11.98 -35.02
CA PRO A 226 -29.06 12.87 -34.46
C PRO A 226 -29.36 14.12 -35.32
N THR A 227 -28.46 14.48 -36.24
CA THR A 227 -28.64 15.60 -37.18
C THR A 227 -29.37 15.21 -38.47
N GLY A 228 -29.70 13.93 -38.63
CA GLY A 228 -30.40 13.40 -39.80
C GLY A 228 -29.49 13.14 -41.00
N ARG A 229 -28.18 13.03 -40.77
CA ARG A 229 -27.19 12.73 -41.82
C ARG A 229 -26.78 11.26 -41.78
N PRO A 230 -26.48 10.65 -42.94
CA PRO A 230 -25.88 9.33 -42.98
C PRO A 230 -24.57 9.31 -42.18
N ALA A 231 -24.46 8.35 -41.28
CA ALA A 231 -23.28 8.13 -40.46
C ALA A 231 -22.73 6.72 -40.68
N GLU A 232 -21.42 6.59 -40.63
CA GLU A 232 -20.76 5.29 -40.60
C GLU A 232 -20.87 4.69 -39.22
N VAL A 233 -21.11 3.38 -39.19
CA VAL A 233 -21.25 2.64 -37.96
C VAL A 233 -19.88 2.15 -37.53
N THR A 234 -19.30 2.81 -36.53
CA THR A 234 -18.00 2.47 -35.95
C THR A 234 -18.15 1.85 -34.55
N GLY A 235 -17.17 1.03 -34.13
CA GLY A 235 -17.14 0.50 -32.76
C GLY A 235 -18.09 -0.68 -32.47
N GLU A 236 -18.39 -0.87 -31.18
CA GLU A 236 -19.29 -1.94 -30.71
C GLU A 236 -20.75 -1.45 -30.76
N LEU A 237 -21.65 -2.33 -31.19
CA LEU A 237 -23.03 -1.97 -31.47
C LEU A 237 -24.00 -2.60 -30.49
N VAL A 238 -24.83 -1.75 -29.89
CA VAL A 238 -25.97 -2.17 -29.09
C VAL A 238 -27.24 -1.80 -29.83
N GLU A 239 -27.93 -2.81 -30.33
CA GLU A 239 -29.18 -2.63 -31.06
C GLU A 239 -30.37 -2.62 -30.11
N GLY A 240 -31.24 -1.64 -30.29
CA GLY A 240 -32.52 -1.52 -29.60
C GLY A 240 -33.63 -2.34 -30.23
N PRO A 241 -34.79 -2.40 -29.56
CA PRO A 241 -35.98 -3.03 -30.14
C PRO A 241 -36.39 -2.31 -31.44
N SER A 242 -36.99 -3.08 -32.35
CA SER A 242 -37.57 -2.56 -33.58
C SER A 242 -38.74 -1.62 -33.23
N ILE A 243 -38.73 -0.43 -33.82
CA ILE A 243 -39.73 0.63 -33.61
C ILE A 243 -40.79 0.53 -34.70
N LEU A 244 -40.34 0.40 -35.95
CA LEU A 244 -41.13 0.01 -37.11
C LEU A 244 -40.34 -1.10 -37.83
N PRO A 245 -40.95 -1.86 -38.76
CA PRO A 245 -40.20 -2.82 -39.57
C PRO A 245 -39.01 -2.14 -40.27
N GLY A 246 -37.79 -2.59 -39.97
CA GLY A 246 -36.55 -2.01 -40.51
C GLY A 246 -36.06 -0.73 -39.83
N TRP A 247 -36.77 -0.22 -38.82
CA TRP A 247 -36.33 0.89 -37.98
C TRP A 247 -35.96 0.42 -36.59
N ASN A 248 -34.72 0.68 -36.17
CA ASN A 248 -34.29 0.46 -34.80
C ASN A 248 -33.19 1.44 -34.43
N ILE A 249 -33.09 1.72 -33.14
CA ILE A 249 -31.98 2.52 -32.61
C ILE A 249 -30.76 1.64 -32.49
N VAL A 250 -29.61 2.18 -32.85
CA VAL A 250 -28.31 1.54 -32.72
C VAL A 250 -27.41 2.50 -31.95
N MET A 251 -26.84 2.04 -30.85
CA MET A 251 -25.82 2.81 -30.13
C MET A 251 -24.45 2.34 -30.60
N SER A 252 -23.65 3.26 -31.12
CA SER A 252 -22.23 3.05 -31.38
C SER A 252 -21.43 3.45 -30.13
N VAL A 253 -20.76 2.46 -29.53
CA VAL A 253 -19.90 2.67 -28.36
C VAL A 253 -18.45 2.73 -28.81
N HIS A 254 -17.77 3.82 -28.45
CA HIS A 254 -16.36 4.03 -28.73
C HIS A 254 -15.54 3.75 -27.46
N PRO A 255 -14.95 2.55 -27.29
CA PRO A 255 -14.34 2.14 -26.02
C PRO A 255 -13.10 2.97 -25.66
N GLY A 256 -12.43 3.51 -26.68
CA GLY A 256 -11.15 4.22 -26.53
C GLY A 256 -11.23 5.50 -25.70
N THR A 257 -12.39 6.18 -25.65
CA THR A 257 -12.57 7.43 -24.90
C THR A 257 -12.97 7.20 -23.43
N ILE A 258 -13.63 6.07 -23.12
CA ILE A 258 -13.96 5.68 -21.74
C ILE A 258 -12.72 5.13 -21.00
N LEU A 259 -11.84 4.41 -21.71
CA LEU A 259 -10.74 3.67 -21.11
C LEU A 259 -9.43 4.47 -20.96
N GLN A 260 -9.25 5.58 -21.68
CA GLN A 260 -8.04 6.42 -21.62
C GLN A 260 -7.65 6.87 -20.19
N PRO A 261 -8.57 7.38 -19.35
CA PRO A 261 -8.23 7.77 -17.97
C PRO A 261 -7.75 6.59 -17.10
N ILE A 262 -8.17 5.37 -17.44
CA ILE A 262 -7.85 4.18 -16.66
C ILE A 262 -6.44 3.67 -16.99
N ASP A 263 -5.99 3.81 -18.24
CA ASP A 263 -4.63 3.39 -18.60
C ASP A 263 -3.55 4.31 -18.01
N GLU A 264 -3.81 5.62 -17.91
CA GLU A 264 -2.91 6.55 -17.23
C GLU A 264 -2.81 6.27 -15.72
N THR A 265 -3.93 5.92 -15.07
CA THR A 265 -3.93 5.59 -13.64
C THR A 265 -3.23 4.25 -13.35
N ARG A 266 -3.22 3.29 -14.28
CA ARG A 266 -2.49 2.03 -14.16
C ARG A 266 -0.97 2.23 -14.08
N LEU A 267 -0.40 3.10 -14.91
CA LEU A 267 1.03 3.38 -14.89
C LEU A 267 1.47 3.92 -13.52
N TRP A 268 0.69 4.85 -12.96
CA TRP A 268 0.95 5.39 -11.63
C TRP A 268 0.85 4.32 -10.55
N LEU A 269 -0.16 3.44 -10.61
CA LEU A 269 -0.34 2.35 -9.64
C LEU A 269 0.84 1.36 -9.66
N TYR A 270 1.34 1.01 -10.85
CA TYR A 270 2.56 0.20 -10.97
C TYR A 270 3.80 0.94 -10.47
N ALA A 271 3.94 2.23 -10.75
CA ALA A 271 5.05 3.04 -10.26
C ALA A 271 5.07 3.11 -8.72
N THR A 272 3.92 3.31 -8.06
CA THR A 272 3.83 3.28 -6.59
C THR A 272 4.15 1.90 -6.02
N ALA A 273 3.67 0.82 -6.65
CA ALA A 273 3.98 -0.54 -6.21
C ALA A 273 5.50 -0.82 -6.28
N ILE A 274 6.15 -0.46 -7.39
CA ILE A 274 7.60 -0.60 -7.57
C ILE A 274 8.36 0.25 -6.54
N LEU A 275 7.92 1.48 -6.29
CA LEU A 275 8.53 2.36 -5.30
C LEU A 275 8.46 1.76 -3.88
N ILE A 276 7.30 1.23 -3.48
CA ILE A 276 7.12 0.57 -2.18
C ILE A 276 8.08 -0.62 -2.05
N ILE A 277 8.19 -1.45 -3.09
CA ILE A 277 9.12 -2.59 -3.12
C ILE A 277 10.57 -2.11 -2.98
N ALA A 278 10.97 -1.07 -3.71
CA ALA A 278 12.31 -0.51 -3.66
C ALA A 278 12.66 0.05 -2.27
N VAL A 279 11.72 0.75 -1.62
CA VAL A 279 11.88 1.27 -0.26
C VAL A 279 12.02 0.13 0.76
N ILE A 280 11.19 -0.91 0.67
CA ILE A 280 11.28 -2.09 1.55
C ILE A 280 12.65 -2.76 1.40
N LEU A 281 13.14 -2.94 0.16
CA LEU A 281 14.45 -3.52 -0.10
C LEU A 281 15.60 -2.64 0.41
N ALA A 282 15.50 -1.32 0.28
CA ALA A 282 16.51 -0.37 0.78
C ALA A 282 16.59 -0.40 2.32
N ILE A 283 15.45 -0.35 3.02
CA ILE A 283 15.38 -0.45 4.48
C ILE A 283 15.95 -1.78 4.95
N PHE A 284 15.62 -2.88 4.26
CA PHE A 284 16.18 -4.21 4.55
C PHE A 284 17.70 -4.24 4.43
N PHE A 285 18.26 -3.74 3.32
CA PHE A 285 19.70 -3.77 3.10
C PHE A 285 20.44 -2.93 4.16
N ALA A 286 19.87 -1.78 4.53
CA ALA A 286 20.39 -0.94 5.61
C ALA A 286 20.36 -1.66 6.97
N LEU A 287 19.22 -2.26 7.34
CA LEU A 287 19.06 -2.95 8.63
C LEU A 287 19.93 -4.22 8.72
N SER A 288 19.97 -5.02 7.65
CA SER A 288 20.79 -6.23 7.56
C SER A 288 22.28 -5.92 7.69
N ARG A 289 22.76 -4.85 7.03
CA ARG A 289 24.15 -4.40 7.15
C ARG A 289 24.47 -3.89 8.56
N SER A 290 23.54 -3.16 9.19
CA SER A 290 23.68 -2.69 10.57
C SER A 290 23.76 -3.84 11.57
N LEU A 291 22.83 -4.79 11.51
CA LEU A 291 22.76 -5.92 12.43
C LEU A 291 23.98 -6.83 12.28
N ARG A 292 24.39 -7.14 11.04
CA ARG A 292 25.57 -7.96 10.77
C ARG A 292 26.84 -7.36 11.36
N ARG A 293 27.08 -6.05 11.18
CA ARG A 293 28.24 -5.35 11.76
C ARG A 293 28.27 -5.45 13.29
N ARG A 294 27.11 -5.28 13.93
CA ARG A 294 26.99 -5.32 15.39
C ARG A 294 27.24 -6.72 15.95
N VAL A 295 26.64 -7.74 15.33
CA VAL A 295 26.85 -9.14 15.72
C VAL A 295 28.32 -9.54 15.53
N ASP A 296 28.94 -9.13 14.43
CA ASP A 296 30.36 -9.42 14.19
C ASP A 296 31.28 -8.80 15.25
N THR A 297 30.93 -7.60 15.74
CA THR A 297 31.64 -6.96 16.86
C THR A 297 31.54 -7.78 18.15
N LEU A 298 30.35 -8.34 18.46
CA LEU A 298 30.15 -9.22 19.61
C LEU A 298 31.00 -10.49 19.49
N VAL A 299 31.01 -11.11 18.30
CA VAL A 299 31.79 -12.32 18.01
C VAL A 299 33.29 -12.05 18.16
N GLN A 300 33.78 -10.93 17.61
CA GLN A 300 35.18 -10.52 17.75
C GLN A 300 35.55 -10.28 19.22
N GLY A 301 34.67 -9.65 20.01
CA GLY A 301 34.90 -9.47 21.45
C GLY A 301 34.99 -10.79 22.20
N ALA A 302 34.07 -11.72 21.95
CA ALA A 302 34.11 -13.06 22.54
C ALA A 302 35.39 -13.82 22.18
N ASN A 303 35.84 -13.76 20.93
CA ASN A 303 37.09 -14.36 20.49
C ASN A 303 38.32 -13.69 21.16
N SER A 304 38.28 -12.37 21.41
CA SER A 304 39.36 -11.65 22.08
C SER A 304 39.54 -12.12 23.52
N ILE A 305 38.43 -12.25 24.27
CA ILE A 305 38.44 -12.83 25.63
C ILE A 305 38.94 -14.28 25.61
N ALA A 306 38.47 -15.09 24.65
CA ALA A 306 38.89 -16.49 24.51
C ALA A 306 40.39 -16.63 24.19
N SER A 307 40.98 -15.65 23.52
CA SER A 307 42.42 -15.59 23.23
C SER A 307 43.30 -15.11 24.39
N GLY A 308 42.69 -14.72 25.52
CA GLY A 308 43.37 -14.28 26.74
C GLY A 308 43.43 -12.76 26.93
N ASP A 309 42.92 -11.95 26.00
CA ASP A 309 42.81 -10.49 26.20
C ASP A 309 41.59 -10.15 27.05
N LEU A 310 41.78 -10.23 28.38
CA LEU A 310 40.76 -9.91 29.39
C LEU A 310 40.49 -8.40 29.54
N TYR A 311 41.23 -7.54 28.84
CA TYR A 311 41.06 -6.09 28.88
C TYR A 311 40.11 -5.59 27.78
N TYR A 312 39.89 -6.38 26.73
CA TYR A 312 38.97 -6.03 25.66
C TYR A 312 37.55 -5.76 26.19
N ARG A 313 36.94 -4.66 25.77
CA ARG A 313 35.56 -4.30 26.10
C ARG A 313 34.79 -3.92 24.86
N LEU A 314 33.54 -4.36 24.81
CA LEU A 314 32.64 -4.00 23.73
C LEU A 314 32.15 -2.56 23.89
N PRO A 315 32.02 -1.79 22.79
CA PRO A 315 31.48 -0.44 22.84
C PRO A 315 30.01 -0.46 23.25
N GLU A 316 29.68 0.24 24.33
CA GLU A 316 28.30 0.45 24.75
C GLU A 316 27.65 1.48 23.81
N GLY A 317 26.92 0.98 22.81
CA GLY A 317 26.24 1.83 21.84
C GLY A 317 25.31 2.85 22.49
N ARG A 318 25.12 4.02 21.86
CA ARG A 318 24.23 5.09 22.33
C ARG A 318 22.74 4.69 22.38
N ARG A 319 22.34 3.63 21.67
CA ARG A 319 20.95 3.14 21.61
C ARG A 319 20.74 2.04 22.66
N ARG A 320 19.67 2.15 23.45
CA ARG A 320 19.19 1.09 24.35
C ARG A 320 18.41 0.05 23.54
N ASP A 321 19.15 -0.83 22.86
CA ASP A 321 18.60 -2.00 22.16
C ASP A 321 19.08 -3.30 22.82
N GLU A 322 18.52 -4.44 22.41
CA GLU A 322 18.84 -5.77 22.94
C GLU A 322 20.34 -6.09 22.78
N ILE A 323 20.97 -5.59 21.72
CA ILE A 323 22.40 -5.74 21.46
C ILE A 323 23.22 -4.98 22.52
N SER A 324 22.80 -3.77 22.89
CA SER A 324 23.46 -3.00 23.96
C SER A 324 23.37 -3.70 25.32
N THR A 325 22.25 -4.39 25.60
CA THR A 325 22.08 -5.19 26.82
C THR A 325 23.04 -6.37 26.84
N VAL A 326 23.19 -7.08 25.71
CA VAL A 326 24.16 -8.17 25.57
C VAL A 326 25.59 -7.66 25.71
N ALA A 327 25.93 -6.52 25.11
CA ALA A 327 27.27 -5.91 25.23
C ALA A 327 27.61 -5.56 26.70
N LYS A 328 26.65 -5.04 27.46
CA LYS A 328 26.81 -4.77 28.90
C LYS A 328 27.01 -6.05 29.70
N ALA A 329 26.18 -7.06 29.47
CA ALA A 329 26.33 -8.36 30.13
C ALA A 329 27.69 -9.00 29.83
N PHE A 330 28.16 -8.89 28.58
CA PHE A 330 29.50 -9.32 28.17
C PHE A 330 30.61 -8.56 28.92
N ASN A 331 30.53 -7.23 29.00
CA ASN A 331 31.54 -6.42 29.69
C ASN A 331 31.60 -6.76 31.20
N THR A 332 30.45 -6.98 31.84
CA THR A 332 30.38 -7.43 33.23
C THR A 332 31.04 -8.79 33.41
N MET A 333 30.73 -9.76 32.54
CA MET A 333 31.34 -11.09 32.56
C MET A 333 32.86 -11.03 32.39
N ALA A 334 33.34 -10.22 31.44
CA ALA A 334 34.77 -10.03 31.19
C ALA A 334 35.50 -9.41 32.40
N TRP A 335 34.84 -8.49 33.13
CA TRP A 335 35.39 -7.92 34.35
C TRP A 335 35.45 -8.94 35.50
N GLN A 336 34.38 -9.71 35.71
CA GLN A 336 34.34 -10.76 36.72
C GLN A 336 35.39 -11.84 36.46
N LEU A 337 35.55 -12.27 35.20
CA LEU A 337 36.56 -13.27 34.83
C LEU A 337 37.97 -12.76 35.13
N LYS A 338 38.26 -11.49 34.81
CA LYS A 338 39.54 -10.88 35.13
C LYS A 338 39.80 -10.84 36.63
N ASP A 339 38.84 -10.35 37.41
CA ASP A 339 38.98 -10.24 38.87
C ASP A 339 39.21 -11.62 39.53
N LEU A 340 38.51 -12.65 39.05
CA LEU A 340 38.74 -14.03 39.51
C LEU A 340 40.17 -14.49 39.21
N ILE A 341 40.67 -14.29 37.99
CA ILE A 341 42.04 -14.67 37.60
C ILE A 341 43.07 -13.89 38.44
N ASP A 342 42.90 -12.58 38.62
CA ASP A 342 43.81 -11.75 39.42
C ASP A 342 43.86 -12.21 40.89
N ARG A 343 42.71 -12.60 41.46
CA ARG A 343 42.64 -13.18 42.82
C ARG A 343 43.33 -14.53 42.91
N THR A 344 43.10 -15.42 41.95
CA THR A 344 43.76 -16.74 41.91
C THR A 344 45.27 -16.60 41.79
N VAL A 345 45.77 -15.71 40.92
CA VAL A 345 47.21 -15.45 40.77
C VAL A 345 47.82 -14.90 42.05
N ARG A 346 47.13 -14.00 42.77
CA ARG A 346 47.61 -13.50 44.07
C ARG A 346 47.64 -14.59 45.13
N ALA A 347 46.61 -15.43 45.19
CA ALA A 347 46.54 -16.55 46.13
C ALA A 347 47.65 -17.57 45.87
N GLU A 348 47.91 -17.91 44.61
CA GLU A 348 48.98 -18.83 44.22
C GLU A 348 50.36 -18.26 44.58
N LYS A 349 50.61 -16.98 44.31
CA LYS A 349 51.86 -16.30 44.71
C LYS A 349 52.08 -16.33 46.22
N LEU A 350 51.05 -16.06 47.01
CA LEU A 350 51.13 -16.13 48.48
C LEU A 350 51.35 -17.56 48.97
N ALA A 351 50.71 -18.55 48.37
CA ALA A 351 50.91 -19.96 48.71
C ALA A 351 52.35 -20.41 48.45
N VAL A 352 52.91 -20.06 47.29
CA VAL A 352 54.32 -20.33 46.94
C VAL A 352 55.26 -19.63 47.92
N LEU A 353 55.01 -18.36 48.24
CA LEU A 353 55.80 -17.60 49.22
C LEU A 353 55.74 -18.23 50.61
N GLY A 354 54.55 -18.66 51.07
CA GLY A 354 54.38 -19.33 52.36
C GLY A 354 55.08 -20.68 52.44
N GLN A 355 55.05 -21.48 51.37
CA GLN A 355 55.78 -22.75 51.28
C GLN A 355 57.30 -22.51 51.31
N PHE A 356 57.79 -21.54 50.53
CA PHE A 356 59.20 -21.18 50.49
C PHE A 356 59.69 -20.66 51.85
N ALA A 357 58.92 -19.76 52.48
CA ALA A 357 59.24 -19.19 53.78
C ALA A 357 59.34 -20.27 54.87
N THR A 358 58.41 -21.24 54.89
CA THR A 358 58.43 -22.35 55.86
C THR A 358 59.70 -23.21 55.73
N GLY A 359 60.10 -23.56 54.51
CA GLY A 359 61.34 -24.31 54.27
C GLY A 359 62.59 -23.56 54.73
N VAL A 360 62.73 -22.30 54.29
CA VAL A 360 63.87 -21.44 54.66
C VAL A 360 63.94 -21.22 56.17
N ALA A 361 62.81 -21.03 56.83
CA ALA A 361 62.80 -20.80 58.27
C ALA A 361 63.27 -22.01 59.08
N HIS A 362 62.86 -23.22 58.71
CA HIS A 362 63.37 -24.42 59.38
C HIS A 362 64.89 -24.56 59.19
N GLU A 363 65.39 -24.25 58.00
CA GLU A 363 66.83 -24.30 57.70
C GLU A 363 67.64 -23.20 58.40
N VAL A 364 67.08 -22.01 58.65
CA VAL A 364 67.75 -20.90 59.35
C VAL A 364 67.62 -21.02 60.87
N ARG A 365 66.49 -21.53 61.39
CA ARG A 365 66.27 -21.72 62.84
C ARG A 365 67.24 -22.73 63.43
N ASN A 366 67.60 -23.76 62.67
CA ASN A 366 68.55 -24.79 63.10
C ASN A 366 69.96 -24.21 63.42
N PRO A 367 70.66 -23.52 62.51
CA PRO A 367 71.96 -22.93 62.80
C PRO A 367 71.88 -21.82 63.86
N LEU A 368 70.79 -21.03 63.91
CA LEU A 368 70.60 -20.05 64.98
C LEU A 368 70.49 -20.72 66.36
N ALA A 369 69.75 -21.82 66.46
CA ALA A 369 69.66 -22.60 67.69
C ALA A 369 71.01 -23.18 68.10
N THR A 370 71.77 -23.75 67.14
CA THR A 370 73.12 -24.27 67.39
C THR A 370 74.05 -23.16 67.87
N MET A 371 74.11 -22.02 67.17
CA MET A 371 74.92 -20.87 67.57
C MET A 371 74.54 -20.39 68.98
N LYS A 372 73.24 -20.31 69.31
CA LYS A 372 72.77 -19.93 70.64
C LYS A 372 73.26 -20.91 71.70
N THR A 373 73.11 -22.21 71.48
CA THR A 373 73.57 -23.23 72.44
C THR A 373 75.08 -23.19 72.63
N THR A 374 75.86 -22.98 71.57
CA THR A 374 77.33 -22.85 71.66
C THR A 374 77.72 -21.61 72.45
N VAL A 375 77.13 -20.45 72.16
CA VAL A 375 77.37 -19.20 72.91
C VAL A 375 77.02 -19.36 74.39
N GLN A 376 75.86 -19.96 74.70
CA GLN A 376 75.45 -20.24 76.08
C GLN A 376 76.39 -21.22 76.80
N ALA A 377 76.89 -22.25 76.09
CA ALA A 377 77.83 -23.21 76.67
C ALA A 377 79.20 -22.61 76.95
N LEU A 378 79.69 -21.72 76.07
CA LEU A 378 80.92 -20.96 76.26
C LEU A 378 80.79 -19.97 77.43
N SER A 379 79.70 -19.20 77.45
CA SER A 379 79.41 -18.22 78.51
C SER A 379 79.42 -18.84 79.91
N ARG A 380 78.88 -20.06 80.06
CA ARG A 380 78.87 -20.80 81.34
C ARG A 380 80.25 -21.22 81.87
N ARG A 381 81.26 -21.30 81.01
CA ARG A 381 82.62 -21.76 81.36
C ARG A 381 83.66 -20.63 81.38
N GLU A 382 83.27 -19.45 80.91
CA GLU A 382 84.13 -18.28 80.85
C GLU A 382 84.22 -17.61 82.24
N GLN A 383 85.39 -17.07 82.56
CA GLN A 383 85.63 -16.42 83.87
C GLN A 383 85.97 -14.94 83.74
N ASP A 384 86.29 -14.48 82.53
CA ASP A 384 86.56 -13.09 82.22
C ASP A 384 85.23 -12.32 82.03
N GLU A 385 84.98 -11.32 82.88
CA GLU A 385 83.73 -10.54 82.88
C GLU A 385 83.48 -9.84 81.53
N GLU A 386 84.52 -9.31 80.87
CA GLU A 386 84.39 -8.61 79.60
C GLU A 386 83.97 -9.58 78.48
N ARG A 387 84.53 -10.79 78.49
CA ARG A 387 84.16 -11.85 77.53
C ARG A 387 82.76 -12.41 77.79
N ILE A 388 82.33 -12.49 79.05
CA ILE A 388 80.96 -12.89 79.40
C ILE A 388 79.95 -11.89 78.84
N THR A 389 80.19 -10.58 78.99
CA THR A 389 79.33 -9.53 78.42
C THR A 389 79.24 -9.63 76.90
N LEU A 390 80.37 -9.83 76.21
CA LEU A 390 80.38 -10.02 74.75
C LEU A 390 79.59 -11.27 74.31
N LEU A 391 79.66 -12.37 75.06
CA LEU A 391 78.91 -13.59 74.78
C LEU A 391 77.39 -13.41 75.01
N ASP A 392 76.99 -12.65 76.03
CA ASP A 392 75.58 -12.33 76.27
C ASP A 392 75.01 -11.42 75.16
N ASP A 393 75.79 -10.42 74.73
CA ASP A 393 75.47 -9.57 73.59
C ASP A 393 75.27 -10.42 72.32
N MET A 394 76.17 -11.37 72.03
CA MET A 394 76.01 -12.29 70.90
C MET A 394 74.75 -13.16 71.03
N GLY A 395 74.43 -13.65 72.24
CA GLY A 395 73.20 -14.37 72.52
C GLY A 395 71.95 -13.55 72.21
N SER A 396 71.94 -12.28 72.64
CA SER A 396 70.84 -11.35 72.37
C SER A 396 70.66 -11.06 70.88
N GLN A 397 71.75 -10.98 70.10
CA GLN A 397 71.68 -10.80 68.64
C GLN A 397 71.11 -12.03 67.92
N ILE A 398 71.45 -13.24 68.38
CA ILE A 398 70.86 -14.48 67.83
C ILE A 398 69.35 -14.55 68.13
N ASP A 399 68.93 -14.08 69.31
CA ASP A 399 67.50 -13.99 69.67
C ASP A 399 66.76 -12.92 68.87
N ARG A 400 67.43 -11.82 68.54
CA ARG A 400 66.89 -10.82 67.62
C ARG A 400 66.72 -11.38 66.21
N LEU A 401 67.72 -12.08 65.68
CA LEU A 401 67.64 -12.74 64.37
C LEU A 401 66.53 -13.79 64.32
N SER A 402 66.38 -14.58 65.39
CA SER A 402 65.30 -15.57 65.50
C SER A 402 63.93 -14.92 65.47
N ARG A 403 63.75 -13.76 66.12
CA ARG A 403 62.50 -12.98 66.05
C ARG A 403 62.22 -12.46 64.64
N VAL A 404 63.20 -11.84 63.98
CA VAL A 404 63.05 -11.34 62.60
C VAL A 404 62.65 -12.44 61.62
N VAL A 405 63.25 -13.63 61.73
CA VAL A 405 62.88 -14.78 60.90
C VAL A 405 61.44 -15.23 61.17
N ASN A 406 61.00 -15.26 62.43
CA ASN A 406 59.62 -15.61 62.78
C ASN A 406 58.61 -14.54 62.31
N ASP A 407 58.98 -13.26 62.36
CA ASP A 407 58.11 -12.17 61.90
C ASP A 407 57.92 -12.24 60.37
N LEU A 408 58.98 -12.51 59.61
CA LEU A 408 58.91 -12.70 58.15
C LEU A 408 58.04 -13.91 57.77
N LEU A 409 58.08 -14.98 58.55
CA LEU A 409 57.20 -16.15 58.39
C LEU A 409 55.73 -15.82 58.64
N SER A 410 55.45 -15.04 59.69
CA SER A 410 54.09 -14.65 60.05
C SER A 410 53.40 -13.83 58.94
N TYR A 411 54.20 -13.11 58.14
CA TYR A 411 53.73 -12.39 56.97
C TYR A 411 53.40 -13.31 55.78
N GLY A 412 54.23 -14.33 55.53
CA GLY A 412 54.03 -15.29 54.43
C GLY A 412 52.92 -16.32 54.68
N ARG A 413 52.59 -16.57 55.96
CA ARG A 413 51.49 -17.44 56.37
C ARG A 413 50.80 -16.84 57.60
N PRO A 414 49.85 -15.91 57.42
CA PRO A 414 48.99 -15.47 58.50
C PRO A 414 48.37 -16.70 59.17
N GLY A 415 48.43 -16.79 60.50
CA GLY A 415 47.77 -17.88 61.22
C GLY A 415 46.30 -17.98 60.80
N GLU A 416 45.75 -19.19 60.76
CA GLU A 416 44.32 -19.35 60.55
C GLU A 416 43.58 -18.51 61.58
N ALA A 417 42.73 -17.60 61.11
CA ALA A 417 41.95 -16.75 62.00
C ALA A 417 41.07 -17.67 62.86
N ALA A 418 41.28 -17.64 64.17
CA ALA A 418 40.44 -18.30 65.16
C ALA A 418 39.49 -17.25 65.74
N PRO A 419 38.34 -16.97 65.08
CA PRO A 419 37.41 -15.97 65.57
C PRO A 419 36.85 -16.41 66.93
N GLN A 420 36.96 -15.51 67.91
CA GLN A 420 36.38 -15.68 69.24
C GLN A 420 35.67 -14.39 69.63
N ALA A 421 34.52 -14.52 70.31
CA ALA A 421 33.76 -13.38 70.80
C ALA A 421 34.65 -12.57 71.75
N THR A 422 34.99 -11.34 71.34
CA THR A 422 35.96 -10.51 72.08
C THR A 422 35.31 -9.20 72.48
N ALA A 423 35.41 -8.86 73.77
CA ALA A 423 34.91 -7.59 74.27
C ALA A 423 35.78 -6.45 73.71
N ILE A 424 35.25 -5.70 72.74
CA ILE A 424 35.99 -4.65 72.02
C ILE A 424 36.56 -3.62 72.97
N ARG A 425 35.84 -3.29 74.04
CA ARG A 425 36.31 -2.38 75.09
C ARG A 425 37.65 -2.83 75.67
N GLU A 426 37.77 -4.11 76.00
CA GLU A 426 38.95 -4.64 76.66
C GLU A 426 40.13 -4.68 75.69
N LEU A 427 39.88 -5.04 74.43
CA LEU A 427 40.88 -5.00 73.37
C LEU A 427 41.48 -3.58 73.19
N PHE A 428 40.63 -2.56 73.06
CA PHE A 428 41.08 -1.18 72.93
C PHE A 428 41.78 -0.67 74.20
N ARG A 429 41.31 -1.06 75.39
CA ARG A 429 41.96 -0.72 76.66
C ARG A 429 43.38 -1.30 76.73
N GLN A 430 43.54 -2.59 76.44
CA GLN A 430 44.83 -3.26 76.44
C GLN A 430 45.77 -2.67 75.40
N THR A 431 45.27 -2.42 74.19
CA THR A 431 46.08 -1.82 73.11
C THR A 431 46.51 -0.39 73.45
N SER A 432 45.63 0.39 74.08
CA SER A 432 45.94 1.74 74.57
C SER A 432 47.09 1.72 75.58
N ILE A 433 47.00 0.85 76.60
CA ILE A 433 48.05 0.69 77.62
C ILE A 433 49.38 0.28 76.99
N LEU A 434 49.33 -0.60 75.98
CA LEU A 434 50.54 -1.10 75.32
C LEU A 434 51.23 -0.01 74.47
N LEU A 435 50.45 0.89 73.87
CA LEU A 435 50.95 1.94 72.98
C LEU A 435 51.29 3.24 73.72
N GLU A 436 50.80 3.43 74.95
CA GLU A 436 51.05 4.62 75.77
C GLU A 436 52.53 4.98 75.92
N PRO A 437 53.44 4.03 76.23
CA PRO A 437 54.87 4.34 76.33
C PRO A 437 55.47 4.82 75.00
N VAL A 438 55.04 4.21 73.88
CA VAL A 438 55.54 4.54 72.53
C VAL A 438 55.00 5.88 72.06
N ALA A 439 53.74 6.18 72.40
CA ALA A 439 53.09 7.44 72.07
C ALA A 439 53.71 8.61 72.84
N ASP A 440 54.03 8.40 74.12
CA ASP A 440 54.72 9.39 74.97
C ASP A 440 56.13 9.68 74.45
N GLU A 441 56.88 8.65 74.05
CA GLU A 441 58.22 8.79 73.44
C GLU A 441 58.17 9.55 72.11
N ALA A 442 57.10 9.35 71.31
CA ALA A 442 56.88 10.06 70.05
C ALA A 442 56.17 11.42 70.21
N HIS A 443 55.85 11.85 71.43
CA HIS A 443 55.05 13.05 71.74
C HIS A 443 53.67 13.11 71.06
N VAL A 444 53.06 11.95 70.83
CA VAL A 444 51.73 11.81 70.22
C VAL A 444 50.71 11.54 71.32
N ARG A 445 49.62 12.33 71.37
CA ARG A 445 48.47 12.04 72.24
C ARG A 445 47.40 11.29 71.46
N PHE A 446 47.02 10.12 71.95
CA PHE A 446 45.92 9.32 71.38
C PHE A 446 44.72 9.32 72.32
N PHE A 447 43.52 9.26 71.73
CA PHE A 447 42.24 9.17 72.46
C PHE A 447 41.43 8.04 71.86
N THR A 448 40.80 7.22 72.70
CA THR A 448 39.88 6.17 72.27
C THR A 448 38.44 6.62 72.48
N SER A 449 37.63 6.58 71.43
CA SER A 449 36.20 6.91 71.47
C SER A 449 35.38 5.89 70.68
N GLY A 450 34.27 5.40 71.23
CA GLY A 450 33.39 4.45 70.54
C GLY A 450 32.29 3.88 71.43
N ASP A 451 31.38 3.09 70.84
CA ASP A 451 30.34 2.38 71.60
C ASP A 451 30.96 1.18 72.30
N SER A 452 30.81 1.21 73.62
CA SER A 452 31.52 0.37 74.55
C SER A 452 30.72 -0.88 74.96
N ARG A 453 29.59 -1.11 74.28
CA ARG A 453 28.70 -2.27 74.41
C ARG A 453 28.78 -3.25 73.24
N LEU A 454 29.60 -2.96 72.22
CA LEU A 454 29.81 -3.84 71.08
C LEU A 454 30.62 -5.08 71.49
N ASN A 455 29.99 -6.25 71.39
CA ASN A 455 30.64 -7.56 71.35
C ASN A 455 30.57 -8.04 69.90
N VAL A 456 31.70 -8.42 69.32
CA VAL A 456 31.80 -8.96 67.95
C VAL A 456 32.42 -10.34 67.98
#